data_AF-A0A914FF26-F1
#
_entry.id   AF-A0A914FF26-F1
#
_cell.length_a   1.000
_cell.length_b   1.000
_cell.length_c   1.000
_cell.angle_alpha   90.00
_cell.angle_beta   90.00
_cell.angle_gamma   90.00
#
_symmetry.space_group_name_H-M   'P 1'
#
loop_
_entity.id
_entity.type
_entity.pdbx_description
1 polymer ?
#
loop_
_entity_poly.entity_id
_entity_poly.type
_entity_poly.pdbx_seq_one_letter_code
_entity_poly.pdbx_strand_id
1 'polypeptide(L)'
;MKYISAVVVIIVLFGLALARKNASIDLISVAQLIPQNDANLLSLITLFEEGELDFWRAPSKVGSTVDIMVNSKQRKFLETFASKHQIPFKIIVNDLNKLIAEKEGGDEQNSWTSRALKRLNGGRRDLGGDVTDNRKDDFGLSMKDYHSYSDIVSWMNRIESRLPGQAKVFSIGRTVEGRETYGIKVKII
;
A
#
# COMPACT_ATOMS: atom_id res chain seq x y z
N MET A 1 -52.70 -2.63 20.07
CA MET A 1 -51.65 -1.69 19.62
C MET A 1 -50.31 -1.78 20.36
N LYS A 2 -50.18 -2.46 21.51
CA LYS A 2 -48.88 -2.57 22.22
C LYS A 2 -47.88 -3.55 21.59
N TYR A 3 -48.37 -4.63 20.98
CA TYR A 3 -47.52 -5.69 20.40
C TYR A 3 -46.82 -5.31 19.09
N ILE A 4 -47.43 -4.44 18.27
CA ILE A 4 -46.85 -3.99 17.00
C ILE A 4 -45.58 -3.15 17.24
N SER A 5 -45.58 -2.31 18.29
CA SER A 5 -44.42 -1.51 18.68
C SER A 5 -43.26 -2.38 19.18
N ALA A 6 -43.55 -3.42 19.96
CA ALA A 6 -42.53 -4.34 20.48
C ALA A 6 -41.85 -5.16 19.38
N VAL A 7 -42.60 -5.61 18.36
CA VAL A 7 -42.05 -6.38 17.23
C VAL A 7 -41.13 -5.52 16.36
N VAL A 8 -41.49 -4.26 16.11
CA VAL A 8 -40.65 -3.33 15.33
C VAL A 8 -39.32 -3.05 16.05
N VAL A 9 -39.34 -2.87 17.37
CA VAL A 9 -38.11 -2.66 18.17
C VAL A 9 -37.18 -3.87 18.11
N ILE A 10 -37.73 -5.09 18.18
CA ILE A 10 -36.93 -6.33 18.11
C ILE A 10 -36.31 -6.50 16.71
N ILE A 11 -37.05 -6.21 15.63
CA ILE A 11 -36.53 -6.29 14.25
C ILE A 11 -35.41 -5.26 14.03
N VAL A 12 -35.56 -4.03 14.56
CA VAL A 12 -34.52 -3.00 14.47
C VAL A 12 -33.27 -3.41 15.26
N LEU A 13 -33.43 -3.94 16.47
CA LEU A 13 -32.30 -4.43 17.28
C LEU A 13 -31.60 -5.65 16.65
N PHE A 14 -32.37 -6.56 16.06
CA PHE A 14 -31.82 -7.73 15.38
C PHE A 14 -31.14 -7.35 14.06
N GLY A 15 -31.69 -6.37 13.32
CA GLY A 15 -31.08 -5.78 12.13
C GLY A 15 -29.76 -5.05 12.44
N LEU A 16 -29.71 -4.28 13.53
CA LEU A 16 -28.48 -3.64 14.02
C LEU A 16 -27.43 -4.67 14.48
N ALA A 17 -27.85 -5.76 15.12
CA ALA A 17 -26.95 -6.83 15.54
C ALA A 17 -26.36 -7.61 14.34
N LEU A 18 -27.14 -7.83 13.29
CA LEU A 18 -26.69 -8.47 12.04
C LEU A 18 -25.74 -7.56 11.24
N ALA A 19 -26.00 -6.26 11.19
CA ALA A 19 -25.13 -5.29 10.50
C ALA A 19 -23.74 -5.17 11.14
N ARG A 20 -23.61 -5.45 12.45
CA ARG A 20 -22.33 -5.36 13.18
C ARG A 20 -21.35 -6.49 12.87
N LYS A 21 -21.78 -7.59 12.23
CA LYS A 21 -20.94 -8.77 11.97
C LYS A 21 -20.08 -8.71 10.70
N ASN A 22 -20.24 -7.69 9.84
CA ASN A 22 -19.63 -7.67 8.50
C ASN A 22 -18.54 -6.61 8.30
N ALA A 23 -17.92 -6.10 9.36
CA ALA A 23 -16.82 -5.14 9.27
C ALA A 23 -15.59 -5.55 10.09
N SER A 24 -15.32 -6.85 10.24
CA SER A 24 -13.95 -7.27 10.54
C SER A 24 -13.13 -7.05 9.28
N ILE A 25 -12.58 -5.85 9.12
CA ILE A 25 -11.44 -5.63 8.23
C ILE A 25 -10.43 -6.71 8.64
N ASP A 26 -10.13 -7.65 7.73
CA ASP A 26 -9.18 -8.71 8.02
C ASP A 26 -7.88 -8.04 8.47
N LEU A 27 -7.49 -8.28 9.73
CA LEU A 27 -6.28 -7.69 10.27
C LEU A 27 -5.10 -8.32 9.52
N ILE A 28 -4.38 -7.48 8.78
CA ILE A 28 -3.18 -7.87 8.04
C ILE A 28 -1.96 -7.47 8.86
N SER A 29 -1.08 -8.44 9.06
CA SER A 29 0.15 -8.30 9.83
C SER A 29 1.34 -8.81 9.02
N VAL A 30 2.54 -8.32 9.35
CA VAL A 30 3.79 -8.83 8.77
C VAL A 30 4.56 -9.56 9.86
N ALA A 31 4.83 -10.83 9.61
CA ALA A 31 5.59 -11.71 10.48
C ALA A 31 7.02 -11.88 9.96
N GLN A 32 8.00 -11.78 10.86
CA GLN A 32 9.41 -12.01 10.58
C GLN A 32 9.85 -13.31 11.25
N LEU A 33 10.41 -14.22 10.47
CA LEU A 33 11.00 -15.48 10.89
C LEU A 33 12.51 -15.46 10.68
N ILE A 34 13.24 -16.23 11.50
CA ILE A 34 14.69 -16.38 11.36
C ILE A 34 15.03 -17.88 11.38
N PRO A 35 15.41 -18.49 10.25
CA PRO A 35 15.87 -19.86 10.22
C PRO A 35 17.19 -19.96 10.98
N GLN A 36 17.26 -20.86 11.96
CA GLN A 36 18.44 -21.05 12.81
C GLN A 36 19.34 -22.20 12.35
N ASN A 37 18.84 -23.06 11.47
CA ASN A 37 19.56 -24.21 10.90
C ASN A 37 19.05 -24.50 9.48
N ASP A 38 19.71 -25.42 8.78
CA ASP A 38 19.37 -25.78 7.40
C ASP A 38 17.99 -26.44 7.27
N ALA A 39 17.54 -27.21 8.26
CA ALA A 39 16.22 -27.83 8.24
C ALA A 39 15.09 -26.79 8.30
N ASN A 40 15.25 -25.75 9.12
CA ASN A 40 14.34 -24.61 9.21
C ASN A 40 14.33 -23.84 7.88
N LEU A 41 15.50 -23.63 7.28
CA LEU A 41 15.62 -22.96 5.98
C LEU A 41 14.91 -23.75 4.88
N LEU A 42 15.15 -25.06 4.79
CA LEU A 42 14.50 -25.93 3.81
C LEU A 42 12.97 -25.91 3.96
N SER A 43 12.48 -25.95 5.20
CA SER A 43 11.04 -25.88 5.48
C SER A 43 10.42 -24.55 5.01
N LEU A 44 11.17 -23.43 5.13
CA LEU A 44 10.71 -22.14 4.63
C LEU A 44 10.79 -22.04 3.11
N ILE A 45 11.77 -22.67 2.48
CA ILE A 45 11.88 -22.74 1.01
C ILE A 45 10.69 -23.53 0.45
N THR A 46 10.36 -24.69 1.02
CA THR A 46 9.20 -25.47 0.57
C THR A 46 7.91 -24.67 0.73
N LEU A 47 7.73 -23.96 1.84
CA LEU A 47 6.57 -23.10 2.05
C LEU A 47 6.51 -21.92 1.07
N PHE A 48 7.67 -21.39 0.64
CA PHE A 48 7.74 -20.35 -0.38
C PHE A 48 7.34 -20.88 -1.77
N GLU A 49 7.78 -22.09 -2.11
CA GLU A 49 7.47 -22.74 -3.39
C GLU A 49 5.99 -23.14 -3.52
N GLU A 50 5.29 -23.40 -2.41
CA GLU A 50 3.84 -23.63 -2.39
C GLU A 50 3.03 -22.42 -2.90
N GLY A 51 3.54 -21.20 -2.71
CA GLY A 51 2.95 -19.97 -3.25
C GLY A 51 1.65 -19.51 -2.58
N GLU A 52 1.24 -20.12 -1.46
CA GLU A 52 -0.01 -19.77 -0.76
C GLU A 52 0.11 -18.52 0.14
N LEU A 53 1.34 -18.09 0.44
CA LEU A 53 1.64 -16.95 1.31
C LEU A 53 2.41 -15.87 0.55
N ASP A 54 2.22 -14.61 0.96
CA ASP A 54 2.91 -13.48 0.37
C ASP A 54 4.22 -13.19 1.13
N PHE A 55 5.33 -13.60 0.52
CA PHE A 55 6.67 -13.39 1.06
C PHE A 55 7.23 -12.06 0.57
N TRP A 56 7.23 -11.06 1.46
CA TRP A 56 7.89 -9.77 1.23
C TRP A 56 9.41 -9.90 1.22
N ARG A 57 9.94 -10.88 1.96
CA ARG A 57 11.35 -11.25 1.92
C ARG A 57 11.48 -12.77 1.89
N ALA A 58 11.91 -13.29 0.74
CA ALA A 58 12.07 -14.72 0.50
C ALA A 58 13.18 -15.36 1.39
N PRO A 59 13.06 -16.65 1.71
CA PRO A 59 14.14 -17.42 2.34
C PRO A 59 15.38 -17.41 1.47
N SER A 60 16.55 -17.24 2.10
CA SER A 60 17.84 -17.15 1.39
C SER A 60 18.92 -18.03 2.02
N LYS A 61 19.32 -17.72 3.25
CA LYS A 61 20.32 -18.47 4.01
C LYS A 61 19.97 -18.51 5.49
N VAL A 62 20.58 -19.43 6.23
CA VAL A 62 20.45 -19.52 7.68
C VAL A 62 20.87 -18.19 8.32
N GLY A 63 20.10 -17.72 9.29
CA GLY A 63 20.29 -16.44 9.98
C GLY A 63 19.74 -15.20 9.24
N SER A 64 19.38 -15.30 7.95
CA SER A 64 18.71 -14.21 7.23
C SER A 64 17.22 -14.16 7.60
N THR A 65 16.67 -12.96 7.78
CA THR A 65 15.23 -12.83 8.05
C THR A 65 14.38 -13.19 6.84
N VAL A 66 13.20 -13.73 7.13
CA VAL A 66 12.14 -14.05 6.17
C VAL A 66 10.90 -13.28 6.62
N ASP A 67 10.33 -12.46 5.75
CA ASP A 67 9.21 -11.57 6.09
C ASP A 67 7.99 -11.98 5.25
N ILE A 68 6.87 -12.25 5.93
CA ILE A 68 5.66 -12.80 5.35
C ILE A 68 4.46 -11.94 5.76
N MET A 69 3.68 -11.50 4.78
CA MET A 69 2.41 -10.82 5.00
C MET A 69 1.31 -11.86 5.19
N VAL A 70 0.59 -11.75 6.31
CA VAL A 70 -0.44 -12.73 6.70
C VAL A 70 -1.70 -12.02 7.20
N ASN A 71 -2.85 -12.52 6.75
CA ASN A 71 -4.13 -12.19 7.36
C ASN A 71 -4.38 -12.99 8.66
N SER A 72 -5.48 -12.70 9.34
CA SER A 72 -5.83 -13.35 10.62
C SER A 72 -5.94 -14.88 10.56
N LYS A 73 -6.34 -15.47 9.43
CA LYS A 73 -6.42 -16.94 9.26
C LYS A 73 -5.03 -17.54 9.00
N GLN A 74 -4.28 -16.94 8.07
CA GLN A 74 -2.91 -17.34 7.73
C GLN A 74 -1.95 -17.21 8.91
N ARG A 75 -2.18 -16.24 9.80
CA ARG A 75 -1.39 -16.08 11.02
C ARG A 75 -1.42 -17.33 11.91
N LYS A 76 -2.60 -17.93 12.11
CA LYS A 76 -2.72 -19.17 12.92
C LYS A 76 -1.98 -20.34 12.28
N PHE A 77 -2.06 -20.44 10.96
CA PHE A 77 -1.30 -21.42 10.20
C PHE A 77 0.21 -21.20 10.39
N LEU A 78 0.69 -19.97 10.25
CA LEU A 78 2.09 -19.61 10.41
C LEU A 78 2.59 -19.84 11.83
N GLU A 79 1.78 -19.55 12.86
CA GLU A 79 2.08 -19.83 14.27
C GLU A 79 2.24 -21.34 14.51
N THR A 80 1.38 -22.15 13.90
CA THR A 80 1.45 -23.61 13.97
C THR A 80 2.69 -24.14 13.25
N PHE A 81 2.96 -23.63 12.06
CA PHE A 81 4.14 -23.99 11.26
C PHE A 81 5.44 -23.63 11.99
N ALA A 82 5.55 -22.40 12.49
CA ALA A 82 6.71 -21.93 13.23
C ALA A 82 6.94 -22.75 14.51
N SER A 83 5.88 -23.09 15.24
CA SER A 83 5.96 -23.94 16.43
C SER A 83 6.42 -25.36 16.10
N LYS A 84 5.87 -25.96 15.04
CA LYS A 84 6.22 -27.31 14.58
C LYS A 84 7.70 -27.41 14.18
N HIS A 85 8.21 -26.40 13.48
CA HIS A 85 9.59 -26.37 12.99
C HIS A 85 10.55 -25.64 13.95
N GLN A 86 10.09 -25.26 15.16
CA GLN A 86 10.88 -24.55 16.17
C GLN A 86 11.58 -23.30 15.61
N ILE A 87 10.88 -22.57 14.74
CA ILE A 87 11.39 -21.35 14.12
C ILE A 87 10.94 -20.17 14.97
N PRO A 88 11.86 -19.35 15.52
CA PRO A 88 11.47 -18.13 16.20
C PRO A 88 10.81 -17.18 15.18
N PHE A 89 9.64 -16.67 15.53
CA PHE A 89 8.95 -15.65 14.76
C PHE A 89 8.56 -14.47 15.65
N LYS A 90 8.46 -13.29 15.05
CA LYS A 90 7.95 -12.08 15.69
C LYS A 90 7.04 -11.32 14.73
N ILE A 91 6.01 -10.66 15.24
CA ILE A 91 5.19 -9.75 14.45
C ILE A 91 5.89 -8.39 14.43
N ILE A 92 6.32 -7.94 13.24
CA ILE A 92 7.00 -6.65 13.06
C ILE A 92 6.04 -5.52 12.70
N VAL A 93 4.91 -5.86 12.06
CA VAL A 93 3.81 -4.93 11.77
C VAL A 93 2.52 -5.59 12.21
N ASN A 94 1.85 -5.00 13.21
CA ASN A 94 0.61 -5.57 13.76
C ASN A 94 -0.62 -5.27 12.89
N ASP A 95 -0.68 -4.07 12.31
CA ASP A 95 -1.77 -3.62 11.45
C ASP A 95 -1.20 -2.83 10.28
N LEU A 96 -1.13 -3.47 9.12
CA LEU A 96 -0.61 -2.85 7.91
C LEU A 96 -1.53 -1.74 7.40
N ASN A 97 -2.85 -1.90 7.54
CA ASN A 97 -3.82 -0.90 7.06
C ASN A 97 -3.68 0.41 7.83
N LYS A 98 -3.50 0.31 9.15
CA LYS A 98 -3.23 1.48 9.99
C LYS A 98 -1.92 2.16 9.59
N LEU A 99 -0.87 1.39 9.29
CA LEU A 99 0.42 1.93 8.85
C LEU A 99 0.28 2.68 7.52
N ILE A 100 -0.47 2.13 6.56
CA ILE A 100 -0.73 2.79 5.26
C ILE A 100 -1.50 4.09 5.49
N ALA A 101 -2.58 4.07 6.28
CA ALA A 101 -3.36 5.25 6.58
C ALA A 101 -2.54 6.37 7.24
N GLU A 102 -1.65 6.03 8.17
CA GLU A 102 -0.72 6.98 8.79
C GLU A 102 0.26 7.58 7.78
N LYS A 103 0.81 6.74 6.88
CA LYS A 103 1.78 7.16 5.86
C LYS A 103 1.18 8.00 4.74
N GLU A 104 -0.07 7.74 4.37
CA GLU A 104 -0.79 8.50 3.35
C GLU A 104 -1.35 9.84 3.86
N GLY A 105 -1.04 10.21 5.12
CA GLY A 105 -1.45 11.49 5.69
C GLY A 105 -2.86 11.50 6.26
N GLY A 106 -3.31 10.35 6.80
CA GLY A 106 -4.38 10.25 7.79
C GLY A 106 -5.65 11.02 7.47
N ASP A 107 -6.38 10.66 6.41
CA ASP A 107 -7.71 11.20 6.19
C ASP A 107 -8.64 10.23 5.45
N GLU A 108 -9.26 9.31 6.18
CA GLU A 108 -10.57 8.74 5.79
C GLU A 108 -11.66 9.83 5.68
N GLN A 109 -11.43 11.02 6.27
CA GLN A 109 -12.42 12.09 6.35
C GLN A 109 -12.22 13.25 5.35
N ASN A 110 -11.07 13.35 4.67
CA ASN A 110 -10.92 14.11 3.41
C ASN A 110 -11.43 13.28 2.23
N SER A 111 -12.73 12.98 2.35
CA SER A 111 -13.60 12.25 1.46
C SER A 111 -13.36 12.60 -0.01
N TRP A 112 -13.52 11.59 -0.87
CA TRP A 112 -13.69 11.69 -2.33
C TRP A 112 -14.53 12.90 -2.77
N THR A 113 -15.48 13.36 -1.95
CA THR A 113 -16.26 14.59 -2.18
C THR A 113 -15.41 15.86 -2.25
N SER A 114 -14.38 16.01 -1.42
CA SER A 114 -13.50 17.19 -1.43
C SER A 114 -12.61 17.25 -2.69
N ARG A 115 -12.16 16.09 -3.18
CA ARG A 115 -11.41 15.96 -4.43
C ARG A 115 -12.31 16.13 -5.66
N ALA A 116 -13.56 15.65 -5.61
CA ALA A 116 -14.56 15.85 -6.66
C ALA A 116 -15.03 17.30 -6.75
N LEU A 117 -15.26 17.98 -5.62
CA LEU A 117 -15.66 19.39 -5.58
C LEU A 117 -14.53 20.32 -6.05
N LYS A 118 -13.25 20.01 -5.75
CA LYS A 118 -12.10 20.71 -6.35
C LYS A 118 -12.02 20.55 -7.87
N ARG A 119 -12.52 19.45 -8.44
CA ARG A 119 -12.60 19.24 -9.90
C ARG A 119 -13.72 20.03 -10.57
N LEU A 120 -14.82 20.30 -9.87
CA LEU A 120 -15.97 21.02 -10.41
C LEU A 120 -15.76 22.54 -10.44
N ASN A 121 -14.97 23.08 -9.51
CA ASN A 121 -14.73 24.53 -9.40
C ASN A 121 -13.67 25.11 -10.36
N GLY A 122 -13.33 24.42 -11.46
CA GLY A 122 -12.46 24.96 -12.51
C GLY A 122 -11.03 25.31 -12.05
N GLY A 123 -10.61 24.83 -10.87
CA GLY A 123 -9.26 25.01 -10.38
C GLY A 123 -8.30 24.29 -11.29
N ARG A 124 -7.53 25.05 -12.08
CA ARG A 124 -6.33 24.54 -12.76
C ARG A 124 -5.57 23.69 -11.76
N ARG A 125 -5.19 22.48 -12.16
CA ARG A 125 -4.13 21.73 -11.47
C ARG A 125 -2.85 22.51 -11.67
N ASP A 126 -2.71 23.58 -10.91
CA ASP A 126 -1.42 24.10 -10.56
C ASP A 126 -0.75 22.96 -9.80
N LEU A 127 0.14 22.26 -10.50
CA LEU A 127 1.14 21.37 -9.92
C LEU A 127 2.16 22.23 -9.15
N GLY A 128 1.68 23.09 -8.23
CA GLY A 128 2.37 24.19 -7.57
C GLY A 128 1.54 25.49 -7.62
N GLY A 129 1.10 26.11 -6.53
CA GLY A 129 1.46 25.86 -5.15
C GLY A 129 0.86 26.93 -4.22
N ASP A 130 0.92 26.64 -2.92
CA ASP A 130 1.29 27.70 -2.00
C ASP A 130 2.72 28.13 -2.39
N VAL A 131 2.91 29.43 -2.62
CA VAL A 131 4.15 30.04 -3.12
C VAL A 131 5.30 29.95 -2.08
N THR A 132 5.07 29.30 -0.95
CA THR A 132 6.01 29.22 0.17
C THR A 132 6.55 27.81 0.46
N ASP A 133 6.21 26.79 -0.33
CA ASP A 133 6.67 25.42 -0.05
C ASP A 133 8.10 25.16 -0.56
N ASN A 134 9.08 25.46 0.30
CA ASN A 134 10.51 25.18 0.10
C ASN A 134 10.88 23.69 -0.04
N ARG A 135 9.90 22.78 -0.15
CA ARG A 135 10.13 21.32 -0.27
C ARG A 135 10.17 20.82 -1.71
N LYS A 136 9.75 21.65 -2.68
CA LYS A 136 9.73 21.27 -4.09
C LYS A 136 11.08 21.51 -4.74
N ASP A 137 11.46 20.62 -5.65
CA ASP A 137 12.63 20.80 -6.49
C ASP A 137 12.41 21.90 -7.54
N ASP A 138 13.47 22.17 -8.32
CA ASP A 138 13.45 23.16 -9.42
C ASP A 138 12.48 22.80 -10.55
N PHE A 139 11.81 21.64 -10.48
CA PHE A 139 10.81 21.17 -11.44
C PHE A 139 9.44 20.99 -10.76
N GLY A 140 9.24 21.49 -9.55
CA GLY A 140 7.95 21.58 -8.86
C GLY A 140 7.45 20.29 -8.21
N LEU A 141 8.29 19.26 -8.03
CA LEU A 141 7.94 18.01 -7.36
C LEU A 141 8.63 17.93 -5.98
N SER A 142 7.90 17.49 -4.96
CA SER A 142 8.47 17.30 -3.61
C SER A 142 9.23 15.98 -3.54
N MET A 143 10.54 16.00 -3.31
CA MET A 143 11.34 14.76 -3.32
C MET A 143 11.09 13.84 -2.12
N LYS A 144 10.35 14.29 -1.10
CA LYS A 144 10.12 13.54 0.15
C LYS A 144 8.78 12.82 0.21
N ASP A 145 7.91 13.06 -0.77
CA ASP A 145 6.54 12.54 -0.79
C ASP A 145 6.35 11.47 -1.88
N TYR A 146 5.32 10.64 -1.72
CA TYR A 146 4.87 9.73 -2.77
C TYR A 146 4.04 10.49 -3.81
N HIS A 147 4.25 10.15 -5.09
CA HIS A 147 3.60 10.83 -6.21
C HIS A 147 2.81 9.87 -7.07
N SER A 148 1.70 10.36 -7.63
CA SER A 148 0.98 9.59 -8.63
C SER A 148 1.79 9.50 -9.92
N TYR A 149 1.51 8.48 -10.73
CA TYR A 149 2.10 8.34 -12.06
C TYR A 149 1.95 9.62 -12.91
N SER A 150 0.78 10.26 -12.90
CA SER A 150 0.55 11.49 -13.67
C SER A 150 1.40 12.67 -13.18
N ASP A 151 1.67 12.74 -11.87
CA ASP A 151 2.51 13.81 -11.31
C ASP A 151 3.96 13.63 -11.74
N ILE A 152 4.46 12.39 -11.74
CA ILE A 152 5.80 12.03 -12.21
C ILE A 152 5.94 12.31 -13.72
N VAL A 153 4.94 11.95 -14.54
CA VAL A 153 4.96 12.27 -15.98
C VAL A 153 4.96 13.78 -16.21
N SER A 154 4.14 14.51 -15.48
CA SER A 154 4.10 15.98 -15.59
C SER A 154 5.42 16.62 -15.15
N TRP A 155 6.06 16.07 -14.10
CA TRP A 155 7.38 16.48 -13.66
C TRP A 155 8.45 16.20 -14.72
N MET A 156 8.49 15.01 -15.32
CA MET A 156 9.40 14.70 -16.43
C MET A 156 9.24 15.66 -17.61
N ASN A 157 7.99 15.95 -18.01
CA ASN A 157 7.71 16.90 -19.08
C ASN A 157 8.18 18.33 -18.75
N ARG A 158 8.16 18.72 -17.46
CA ARG A 158 8.72 20.01 -17.00
C ARG A 158 10.25 20.03 -17.03
N ILE A 159 10.92 18.89 -16.81
CA ILE A 159 12.38 18.80 -16.96
C ILE A 159 12.77 19.06 -18.41
N GLU A 160 12.13 18.37 -19.37
CA GLU A 160 12.39 18.60 -20.81
C GLU A 160 12.10 20.04 -21.22
N SER A 161 11.01 20.64 -20.74
CA SER A 161 10.65 22.02 -21.11
C SER A 161 11.62 23.07 -20.54
N ARG A 162 12.18 22.85 -19.35
CA ARG A 162 13.12 23.79 -18.70
C ARG A 162 14.57 23.58 -19.11
N LEU A 163 14.94 22.38 -19.55
CA LEU A 163 16.29 22.03 -20.01
C LEU A 163 16.30 21.58 -21.47
N PRO A 164 15.83 22.43 -22.42
CA PRO A 164 15.75 22.06 -23.83
C PRO A 164 17.16 21.78 -24.37
N GLY A 165 17.38 20.56 -24.87
CA GLY A 165 18.67 20.10 -25.41
C GLY A 165 19.55 19.30 -24.43
N GLN A 166 19.22 19.29 -23.14
CA GLN A 166 19.88 18.43 -22.14
C GLN A 166 18.99 17.28 -21.70
N ALA A 167 17.68 17.49 -21.61
CA ALA A 167 16.71 16.46 -21.25
C ALA A 167 15.73 16.21 -22.39
N LYS A 168 15.34 14.94 -22.58
CA LYS A 168 14.29 14.53 -23.52
C LYS A 168 13.45 13.40 -22.94
N VAL A 169 12.14 13.58 -22.87
CA VAL A 169 11.20 12.53 -22.48
C VAL A 169 10.79 11.76 -23.73
N PHE A 170 10.69 10.43 -23.61
CA PHE A 170 10.28 9.55 -24.70
C PHE A 170 9.51 8.35 -24.16
N SER A 171 8.62 7.79 -24.98
CA SER A 171 7.94 6.52 -24.65
C SER A 171 8.79 5.33 -25.10
N ILE A 172 8.90 4.31 -24.25
CA ILE A 172 9.52 3.00 -24.55
C ILE A 172 8.48 1.93 -24.90
N GLY A 173 7.19 2.28 -24.92
CA GLY A 173 6.10 1.36 -25.18
C GLY A 173 4.97 1.49 -24.16
N ARG A 174 4.13 0.46 -24.07
CA ARG A 174 2.95 0.44 -23.21
C ARG A 174 2.97 -0.72 -22.23
N THR A 175 2.37 -0.51 -21.05
CA THR A 175 2.10 -1.58 -20.08
C THR A 175 1.01 -2.52 -20.61
N VAL A 176 0.81 -3.64 -19.90
CA VAL A 176 -0.29 -4.58 -20.18
C VAL A 176 -1.66 -3.89 -20.12
N GLU A 177 -1.82 -2.92 -19.22
CA GLU A 177 -3.03 -2.09 -19.09
C GLU A 177 -3.12 -0.94 -20.12
N GLY A 178 -2.18 -0.88 -21.08
CA GLY A 178 -2.16 0.11 -22.15
C GLY A 178 -1.64 1.49 -21.76
N ARG A 179 -1.01 1.64 -20.60
CA ARG A 179 -0.43 2.92 -20.14
C ARG A 179 0.93 3.15 -20.78
N GLU A 180 1.21 4.36 -21.27
CA GLU A 180 2.53 4.71 -21.80
C GLU A 180 3.62 4.52 -20.74
N THR A 181 4.79 4.05 -21.15
CA THR A 181 5.96 3.93 -20.27
C THR A 181 6.98 4.94 -20.72
N TYR A 182 7.18 5.97 -19.91
CA TYR A 182 8.09 7.06 -20.25
C TYR A 182 9.48 6.82 -19.64
N GLY A 183 10.51 7.09 -20.44
CA GLY A 183 11.89 7.28 -19.98
C GLY A 183 12.32 8.73 -20.20
N ILE A 184 13.31 9.17 -19.43
CA ILE A 184 13.98 10.46 -19.63
C ILE A 184 15.45 10.23 -19.98
N LYS A 185 15.89 10.81 -21.10
CA LYS A 185 17.30 10.81 -21.51
C LYS A 185 17.92 12.13 -21.07
N VAL A 186 18.98 12.05 -20.29
CA VAL A 186 19.77 13.21 -19.85
C VAL A 186 21.13 13.18 -20.55
N LYS A 187 21.50 14.27 -21.20
CA LYS A 187 22.82 14.49 -21.78
C LYS A 187 23.66 15.22 -20.75
N ILE A 188 24.67 14.54 -20.20
CA ILE A 188 25.69 15.17 -19.35
C ILE A 188 26.68 15.86 -20.29
N ILE A 189 26.94 17.15 -20.03
CA ILE A 189 27.90 17.99 -20.75
C ILE A 189 29.28 17.85 -20.11
#